data_AF-A0A2D6AAV5-F1
#
_entry.id   AF-A0A2D6AAV5-F1
#
_cell.length_a   1.000
_cell.length_b   1.000
_cell.length_c   1.000
_cell.angle_alpha   90.00
_cell.angle_beta   90.00
_cell.angle_gamma   90.00
#
_symmetry.space_group_name_H-M   'P 1'
#
loop_
_entity.id
_entity.type
_entity.pdbx_description
1 polymer ?
#
loop_
_entity_poly.entity_id
_entity_poly.type
_entity_poly.pdbx_seq_one_letter_code
_entity_poly.pdbx_strand_id
1 'polypeptide(L)'
;MLSKGWTWQSDNMDDKTYTVEIADATGHSEVQMTKKELIDHATHTKGRWIFVDNRMVATEELAAIDLSTASHIRSLPSLQAGRDEKKYCIEIADSTGHSEVLMTKSEIIEHATNTKGRWVFVDNRMVSASDLANVDFDSAQHIRSVPSLQAGL
;
A
#
# COMPACT_ATOMS: atom_id res chain seq x y z
N MET A 1 -17.17 -20.68 53.42
CA MET A 1 -17.94 -20.20 52.24
C MET A 1 -16.91 -19.66 51.24
N LEU A 2 -16.66 -20.40 50.15
CA LEU A 2 -15.65 -20.03 49.15
C LEU A 2 -16.31 -19.18 48.07
N SER A 3 -16.12 -17.86 48.15
CA SER A 3 -16.50 -16.93 47.10
C SER A 3 -15.48 -17.04 45.97
N LYS A 4 -15.84 -17.74 44.89
CA LYS A 4 -15.03 -17.77 43.67
C LYS A 4 -15.21 -16.44 42.94
N GLY A 5 -14.19 -15.58 42.98
CA GLY A 5 -14.10 -14.41 42.13
C GLY A 5 -13.97 -14.84 40.68
N TRP A 6 -14.93 -14.45 39.85
CA TRP A 6 -14.81 -14.54 38.40
C TRP A 6 -14.06 -13.30 37.92
N THR A 7 -12.81 -13.48 37.49
CA THR A 7 -12.08 -12.46 36.72
C THR A 7 -12.55 -12.54 35.28
N TRP A 8 -13.22 -11.49 34.79
CA TRP A 8 -13.40 -11.28 33.36
C TRP A 8 -12.03 -10.99 32.74
N GLN A 9 -11.47 -11.97 32.03
CA GLN A 9 -10.46 -11.65 31.02
C GLN A 9 -11.24 -11.09 29.83
N SER A 10 -11.32 -9.76 29.74
CA SER A 10 -11.56 -9.13 28.44
C SER A 10 -10.30 -9.40 27.63
N ASP A 11 -10.32 -10.48 26.84
CA ASP A 11 -9.32 -10.70 25.80
C ASP A 11 -9.50 -9.52 24.83
N ASN A 12 -8.69 -8.48 25.00
CA ASN A 12 -8.73 -7.29 24.18
C ASN A 12 -8.19 -7.71 22.81
N MET A 13 -9.07 -8.21 21.94
CA MET A 13 -8.73 -8.69 20.60
C MET A 13 -7.99 -7.63 19.75
N ASP A 14 -8.07 -6.36 20.15
CA ASP A 14 -7.31 -5.24 19.57
C ASP A 14 -5.80 -5.29 19.83
N ASP A 15 -5.31 -5.95 20.88
CA ASP A 15 -3.86 -6.02 21.21
C ASP A 15 -3.15 -7.25 20.61
N LYS A 16 -3.89 -8.24 20.08
CA LYS A 16 -3.28 -9.43 19.49
C LYS A 16 -2.62 -9.08 18.15
N THR A 17 -1.32 -9.31 18.06
CA THR A 17 -0.56 -9.14 16.82
C THR A 17 -0.49 -10.45 16.04
N TYR A 18 -0.38 -10.31 14.73
CA TYR A 18 -0.21 -11.39 13.78
C TYR A 18 1.00 -11.11 12.90
N THR A 19 1.76 -12.16 12.58
CA THR A 19 2.79 -12.08 11.55
C THR A 19 2.11 -12.02 10.19
N VAL A 20 2.37 -10.95 9.44
CA VAL A 20 1.87 -10.75 8.08
C VAL A 20 3.06 -10.66 7.14
N GLU A 21 3.11 -11.56 6.17
CA GLU A 21 4.07 -11.48 5.07
C GLU A 21 3.56 -10.49 4.03
N ILE A 22 4.31 -9.41 3.83
CA ILE A 22 4.07 -8.37 2.84
C ILE A 22 4.97 -8.66 1.65
N ALA A 23 4.37 -8.98 0.51
CA ALA A 23 5.09 -9.03 -0.75
C ALA A 23 5.09 -7.66 -1.44
N ASP A 24 6.19 -7.27 -2.05
CA ASP A 24 6.30 -6.11 -2.92
C ASP A 24 7.33 -6.37 -4.04
N ALA A 25 7.62 -5.35 -4.84
CA ALA A 25 8.56 -5.45 -5.96
C ALA A 25 10.00 -5.82 -5.54
N THR A 26 10.35 -5.63 -4.27
CA THR A 26 11.67 -5.92 -3.68
C THR A 26 11.77 -7.32 -3.06
N GLY A 27 10.64 -8.00 -2.86
CA GLY A 27 10.57 -9.35 -2.30
C GLY A 27 9.50 -9.50 -1.22
N HIS A 28 9.79 -10.32 -0.20
CA HIS A 28 8.89 -10.57 0.93
C HIS A 28 9.49 -10.02 2.22
N SER A 29 8.66 -9.33 3.02
CA SER A 29 9.00 -8.87 4.37
C SER A 29 7.94 -9.35 5.37
N GLU A 30 8.33 -9.64 6.60
CA GLU A 30 7.38 -10.01 7.66
C GLU A 30 7.19 -8.84 8.63
N VAL A 31 5.93 -8.51 8.94
CA VAL A 31 5.56 -7.43 9.86
C VAL A 31 4.58 -7.96 10.89
N GLN A 32 4.78 -7.57 12.16
CA GLN A 32 3.79 -7.78 13.22
C GLN A 32 2.76 -6.66 13.16
N MET A 33 1.48 -7.01 13.06
CA MET A 33 0.40 -6.03 13.10
C MET A 33 -0.84 -6.59 13.79
N THR A 34 -1.57 -5.72 14.46
CA THR A 34 -2.89 -6.01 15.00
C THR A 34 -3.89 -6.25 13.86
N LYS A 35 -5.03 -6.86 14.17
CA LYS A 35 -6.13 -7.01 13.19
C LYS A 35 -6.58 -5.66 12.63
N LYS A 36 -6.61 -4.62 13.48
CA LYS A 36 -6.97 -3.27 13.08
C LYS A 36 -5.96 -2.67 12.10
N GLU A 37 -4.66 -2.79 12.39
CA GLU A 37 -3.60 -2.33 11.49
C GLU A 37 -3.59 -3.11 10.16
N LEU A 38 -3.91 -4.41 10.17
CA LEU A 38 -4.06 -5.20 8.95
C LEU A 38 -5.22 -4.70 8.08
N ILE A 39 -6.37 -4.38 8.68
CA ILE A 39 -7.52 -3.81 7.96
C ILE A 39 -7.16 -2.42 7.40
N ASP A 40 -6.50 -1.58 8.19
CA ASP A 40 -6.03 -0.26 7.77
C ASP A 40 -5.05 -0.37 6.59
N HIS A 41 -4.05 -1.25 6.70
CA HIS A 41 -3.09 -1.56 5.65
C HIS A 41 -3.76 -2.04 4.36
N ALA A 42 -4.75 -2.93 4.47
CA ALA A 42 -5.53 -3.43 3.33
C ALA A 42 -6.44 -2.37 2.69
N THR A 43 -6.87 -1.37 3.46
CA THR A 43 -7.76 -0.29 3.00
C THR A 43 -6.98 0.86 2.35
N HIS A 44 -5.88 1.29 2.97
CA HIS A 44 -5.09 2.42 2.51
C HIS A 44 -4.15 2.06 1.37
N THR A 45 -3.70 0.80 1.29
CA THR A 45 -2.85 0.35 0.20
C THR A 45 -3.71 -0.24 -0.91
N LYS A 46 -4.25 0.66 -1.75
CA LYS A 46 -5.10 0.30 -2.89
C LYS A 46 -4.44 -0.80 -3.74
N GLY A 47 -5.23 -1.78 -4.16
CA GLY A 47 -4.76 -2.85 -5.03
C GLY A 47 -3.91 -3.90 -4.34
N ARG A 48 -4.13 -4.19 -3.05
CA ARG A 48 -3.57 -5.36 -2.36
C ARG A 48 -4.62 -6.43 -2.10
N TRP A 49 -4.18 -7.68 -2.12
CA TRP A 49 -4.98 -8.84 -1.75
C TRP A 49 -4.48 -9.41 -0.45
N ILE A 50 -5.41 -9.63 0.49
CA ILE A 50 -5.10 -10.31 1.74
C ILE A 50 -5.44 -11.79 1.58
N PHE A 51 -4.49 -12.63 1.97
CA PHE A 51 -4.64 -14.07 2.04
C PHE A 51 -4.52 -14.52 3.49
N VAL A 52 -5.45 -15.36 3.92
CA VAL A 52 -5.40 -16.06 5.21
C VAL A 52 -5.43 -17.55 4.91
N ASP A 53 -4.38 -18.28 5.27
CA ASP A 53 -4.21 -19.71 5.00
C ASP A 53 -4.48 -20.07 3.53
N ASN A 54 -3.86 -19.31 2.61
CA ASN A 54 -3.99 -19.43 1.16
C ASN A 54 -5.39 -19.15 0.59
N ARG A 55 -6.31 -18.59 1.38
CA ARG A 55 -7.61 -18.11 0.90
C ARG A 55 -7.60 -16.59 0.83
N MET A 56 -8.01 -16.05 -0.32
CA MET A 56 -8.22 -14.62 -0.46
C MET A 56 -9.38 -14.18 0.42
N VAL A 57 -9.19 -13.12 1.20
CA VAL A 57 -10.21 -12.54 2.08
C VAL A 57 -10.41 -11.09 1.67
N ALA A 58 -11.66 -10.70 1.40
CA ALA A 58 -11.98 -9.30 1.13
C ALA A 58 -11.76 -8.45 2.39
N THR A 59 -11.34 -7.19 2.23
CA THR A 59 -11.10 -6.27 3.36
C THR A 59 -12.33 -6.11 4.25
N GLU A 60 -13.53 -6.15 3.66
CA GLU A 60 -14.81 -6.08 4.38
C GLU A 60 -15.06 -7.34 5.24
N GLU A 61 -14.61 -8.50 4.78
CA GLU A 61 -14.74 -9.77 5.49
C GLU A 61 -13.67 -9.94 6.57
N LEU A 62 -12.51 -9.28 6.42
CA LEU A 62 -11.42 -9.35 7.41
C LEU A 62 -11.87 -8.96 8.81
N ALA A 63 -12.80 -8.01 8.94
CA ALA A 63 -13.35 -7.62 10.23
C ALA A 63 -14.15 -8.76 10.89
N ALA A 64 -14.81 -9.60 10.11
CA ALA A 64 -15.67 -10.68 10.57
C ALA A 64 -14.92 -12.00 10.83
N ILE A 65 -13.77 -12.23 10.18
CA ILE A 65 -13.05 -13.50 10.36
C ILE A 65 -12.31 -13.55 11.69
N ASP A 66 -12.26 -14.74 12.29
CA ASP A 66 -11.36 -15.00 13.40
C ASP A 66 -9.96 -15.30 12.87
N LEU A 67 -9.01 -14.41 13.15
CA LEU A 67 -7.61 -14.59 12.79
C LEU A 67 -6.86 -15.41 13.85
N SER A 68 -7.47 -15.72 14.99
CA SER A 68 -6.78 -16.38 16.10
C SER A 68 -6.21 -17.75 15.74
N THR A 69 -6.81 -18.43 14.77
CA THR A 69 -6.40 -19.74 14.24
C THR A 69 -5.62 -19.65 12.94
N ALA A 70 -5.39 -18.45 12.40
CA ALA A 70 -4.66 -18.28 11.15
C ALA A 70 -3.22 -18.73 11.34
N SER A 71 -2.75 -19.66 10.50
CA SER A 71 -1.36 -20.11 10.53
C SER A 71 -0.47 -19.20 9.68
N HIS A 72 -1.05 -18.59 8.63
CA HIS A 72 -0.30 -17.77 7.71
C HIS A 72 -1.16 -16.66 7.11
N ILE A 73 -0.68 -15.42 7.23
CA ILE A 73 -1.33 -14.24 6.64
C ILE A 73 -0.37 -13.59 5.65
N ARG A 74 -0.86 -13.33 4.45
CA ARG A 74 -0.10 -12.71 3.36
C ARG A 74 -0.83 -11.50 2.80
N SER A 75 -0.08 -10.45 2.50
CA SER A 75 -0.56 -9.30 1.75
C SER A 75 0.23 -9.19 0.45
N LEU A 76 -0.43 -9.51 -0.66
CA LEU A 76 0.18 -9.46 -1.98
C LEU A 76 -0.27 -8.20 -2.74
N PRO A 77 0.56 -7.63 -3.61
CA PRO A 77 0.05 -6.72 -4.62
C PRO A 77 -0.95 -7.48 -5.51
N SER A 78 -2.04 -6.82 -5.88
CA SER A 78 -3.05 -7.41 -6.74
C SER A 78 -2.45 -7.74 -8.11
N LEU A 79 -2.86 -8.88 -8.68
CA LEU A 79 -2.45 -9.27 -10.04
C LEU A 79 -3.12 -8.39 -11.13
N GLN A 80 -4.04 -7.51 -10.73
CA GLN A 80 -4.81 -6.61 -11.62
C GLN A 80 -4.16 -5.25 -11.87
N ALA A 81 -2.98 -4.96 -11.30
CA ALA A 81 -2.27 -3.68 -11.39
C ALA A 81 -1.81 -3.26 -12.82
N GLY A 82 -2.52 -3.63 -13.88
CA GLY A 82 -2.23 -3.16 -15.24
C GLY A 82 -3.28 -3.42 -16.33
N ARG A 83 -4.40 -4.10 -16.06
CA ARG A 83 -5.33 -4.53 -17.14
C ARG A 83 -6.58 -3.65 -17.35
N ASP A 84 -7.16 -3.08 -16.28
CA ASP A 84 -8.37 -2.25 -16.36
C ASP A 84 -8.28 -0.96 -15.51
N GLU A 85 -7.11 -0.67 -14.92
CA GLU A 85 -6.91 0.53 -14.13
C GLU A 85 -6.70 1.75 -15.05
N LYS A 86 -7.34 2.89 -14.72
CA LYS A 86 -7.20 4.13 -15.48
C LYS A 86 -5.72 4.52 -15.57
N LYS A 87 -5.25 4.72 -16.80
CA LYS A 87 -3.90 5.19 -17.08
C LYS A 87 -3.87 6.70 -17.22
N TYR A 88 -2.79 7.28 -16.73
CA TYR A 88 -2.49 8.70 -16.80
C TYR A 88 -1.22 8.88 -17.63
N CYS A 89 -1.20 9.93 -18.46
CA CYS A 89 0.03 10.33 -19.12
C CYS A 89 0.94 11.00 -18.09
N ILE A 90 2.14 10.44 -17.92
CA ILE A 90 3.19 11.02 -17.10
C ILE A 90 4.37 11.39 -17.97
N GLU A 91 4.84 12.63 -17.81
CA GLU A 91 6.10 13.07 -18.38
C GLU A 91 7.25 12.67 -17.46
N ILE A 92 8.16 11.84 -17.95
CA ILE A 92 9.38 11.45 -17.25
C ILE A 92 10.52 12.26 -17.83
N ALA A 93 11.03 13.22 -17.06
CA ALA A 93 12.27 13.89 -17.43
C ALA A 93 13.45 12.90 -17.30
N ASP A 94 14.28 12.86 -18.32
CA ASP A 94 15.49 12.05 -18.39
C ASP A 94 16.63 12.87 -19.06
N SER A 95 17.80 12.28 -19.21
CA SER A 95 18.98 12.95 -19.78
C SER A 95 18.82 13.37 -21.25
N THR A 96 17.78 12.90 -21.94
CA THR A 96 17.46 13.24 -23.34
C THR A 96 16.41 14.35 -23.46
N GLY A 97 15.79 14.77 -22.35
CA GLY A 97 14.81 15.85 -22.29
C GLY A 97 13.58 15.46 -21.49
N HIS A 98 12.68 14.69 -22.10
CA HIS A 98 11.50 14.10 -21.46
C HIS A 98 10.88 13.03 -22.36
N SER A 99 10.33 12.00 -21.72
CA SER A 99 9.56 10.92 -22.35
C SER A 99 8.15 10.87 -21.76
N GLU A 100 7.13 10.66 -22.58
CA GLU A 100 5.75 10.45 -22.10
C GLU A 100 5.45 8.96 -21.97
N VAL A 101 4.90 8.55 -20.83
CA VAL A 101 4.52 7.16 -20.56
C VAL A 101 3.11 7.11 -20.00
N LEU A 102 2.34 6.08 -20.36
CA LEU A 102 1.03 5.81 -19.76
C LEU A 102 1.21 4.85 -18.58
N MET A 103 0.91 5.34 -17.38
CA MET A 103 1.02 4.57 -16.13
C MET A 103 -0.29 4.62 -15.34
N THR A 104 -0.60 3.56 -14.60
CA THR A 104 -1.66 3.59 -13.59
C THR A 104 -1.22 4.42 -12.38
N LYS A 105 -2.17 4.82 -11.53
CA LYS A 105 -1.83 5.56 -10.31
C LYS A 105 -0.85 4.75 -9.42
N SER A 106 -1.08 3.44 -9.33
CA SER A 106 -0.22 2.53 -8.58
C SER A 106 1.20 2.47 -9.16
N GLU A 107 1.33 2.36 -10.48
CA GLU A 107 2.63 2.41 -11.18
C GLU A 107 3.36 3.75 -10.96
N ILE A 108 2.64 4.87 -10.90
CA ILE A 108 3.24 6.20 -10.62
C ILE A 108 3.76 6.28 -9.18
N ILE A 109 3.01 5.78 -8.20
CA ILE A 109 3.43 5.74 -6.79
C ILE A 109 4.68 4.84 -6.65
N GLU A 110 4.68 3.69 -7.30
CA GLU A 110 5.82 2.79 -7.32
C GLU A 110 7.04 3.45 -7.98
N HIS A 111 6.85 4.10 -9.13
CA HIS A 111 7.90 4.84 -9.83
C HIS A 111 8.54 5.93 -8.96
N ALA A 112 7.71 6.63 -8.18
CA ALA A 112 8.14 7.66 -7.22
C ALA A 112 8.88 7.09 -5.99
N THR A 113 8.51 5.88 -5.55
CA THR A 113 9.05 5.25 -4.34
C THR A 113 10.36 4.50 -4.63
N ASN A 114 10.42 3.76 -5.72
CA ASN A 114 11.57 2.91 -6.07
C ASN A 114 12.74 3.69 -6.66
N THR A 115 12.50 4.87 -7.23
CA THR A 115 13.59 5.69 -7.78
C THR A 115 14.05 6.74 -6.78
N LYS A 116 15.12 6.44 -6.03
CA LYS A 116 15.74 7.41 -5.11
C LYS A 116 16.04 8.72 -5.83
N GLY A 117 15.58 9.83 -5.25
CA GLY A 117 15.78 11.16 -5.81
C GLY A 117 14.95 11.40 -7.07
N ARG A 118 13.66 11.07 -7.07
CA ARG A 118 12.71 11.60 -8.05
C ARG A 118 11.59 12.36 -7.34
N TRP A 119 11.10 13.40 -7.99
CA TRP A 119 9.98 14.20 -7.52
C TRP A 119 8.84 14.07 -8.52
N VAL A 120 7.62 13.84 -8.01
CA VAL A 120 6.41 13.85 -8.83
C VAL A 120 5.72 15.19 -8.65
N PHE A 121 5.33 15.79 -9.77
CA PHE A 121 4.55 17.00 -9.85
C PHE A 121 3.18 16.66 -10.41
N VAL A 122 2.14 17.16 -9.76
CA VAL A 122 0.75 17.11 -10.23
C VAL A 122 0.25 18.54 -10.32
N ASP A 123 -0.12 18.98 -11.52
CA ASP A 123 -0.50 20.37 -11.84
C ASP A 123 0.48 21.40 -11.27
N ASN A 124 1.77 21.18 -11.55
CA ASN A 124 2.87 22.03 -11.14
C ASN A 124 3.10 22.11 -9.61
N ARG A 125 2.45 21.23 -8.83
CA ARG A 125 2.71 21.06 -7.39
C ARG A 125 3.49 19.79 -7.14
N MET A 126 4.60 19.92 -6.41
CA MET A 126 5.39 18.81 -5.94
C MET A 126 4.61 18.01 -4.89
N VAL A 127 4.54 16.69 -5.07
CA VAL A 127 3.86 15.76 -4.17
C VAL A 127 4.86 14.69 -3.72
N SER A 128 4.88 14.39 -2.42
CA SER A 128 5.73 13.32 -1.89
C SER A 128 5.19 11.94 -2.28
N ALA A 129 6.06 10.93 -2.36
CA ALA A 129 5.63 9.57 -2.69
C ALA A 129 4.53 9.04 -1.74
N SER A 130 4.60 9.41 -0.46
CA SER A 130 3.60 9.05 0.57
C SER A 130 2.25 9.76 0.36
N ASP A 131 2.25 10.98 -0.20
CA ASP A 131 1.03 11.76 -0.41
C ASP A 131 0.34 11.46 -1.73
N LEU A 132 1.03 10.88 -2.72
CA LEU A 132 0.48 10.53 -4.04
C LEU A 132 -0.76 9.61 -3.94
N ALA A 133 -0.83 8.76 -2.91
CA ALA A 133 -2.01 7.92 -2.66
C ALA A 133 -3.29 8.76 -2.45
N ASN A 134 -3.16 9.94 -1.85
CA ASN A 134 -4.26 10.84 -1.51
C ASN A 134 -4.58 11.88 -2.61
N VAL A 135 -3.69 12.04 -3.60
CA VAL A 135 -3.93 12.97 -4.71
C VAL A 135 -5.03 12.47 -5.63
N ASP A 136 -5.90 13.37 -6.05
CA ASP A 136 -6.84 13.10 -7.13
C ASP A 136 -6.14 13.25 -8.49
N PHE A 137 -5.98 12.13 -9.20
CA PHE A 137 -5.38 12.11 -10.53
C PHE A 137 -6.42 12.33 -11.63
N ASP A 138 -7.71 12.15 -11.34
CA ASP A 138 -8.77 12.28 -12.34
C ASP A 138 -8.97 13.74 -12.79
N SER A 139 -8.69 14.69 -11.89
CA SER A 139 -8.73 16.14 -12.16
C SER A 139 -7.38 16.72 -12.62
N ALA A 140 -6.31 15.93 -12.58
CA ALA A 140 -4.97 16.39 -12.95
C ALA A 140 -4.88 16.62 -14.46
N GLN A 141 -4.41 17.81 -14.86
CA GLN A 141 -4.13 18.13 -16.26
C GLN A 141 -2.71 17.74 -16.65
N HIS A 142 -1.78 17.79 -15.70
CA HIS A 142 -0.38 17.53 -15.97
C HIS A 142 0.29 16.76 -14.83
N ILE A 143 0.91 15.63 -15.17
CA ILE A 143 1.69 14.83 -14.22
C ILE A 143 3.10 14.69 -14.78
N ARG A 144 4.10 15.06 -13.98
CA ARG A 144 5.51 15.00 -14.39
C ARG A 144 6.37 14.40 -13.28
N SER A 145 7.22 13.44 -13.62
CA SER A 145 8.29 12.92 -12.77
C SER A 145 9.63 13.49 -13.22
N VAL A 146 10.33 14.17 -12.31
CA VAL A 146 11.68 14.68 -12.57
C VAL A 146 12.71 13.99 -11.67
N PRO A 147 13.92 13.71 -12.18
CA PRO A 147 15.02 13.37 -11.30
C PRO A 147 15.31 14.57 -10.40
N SER A 148 15.71 14.31 -9.16
CA SER A 148 16.31 15.31 -8.31
C SER A 148 17.49 15.86 -9.08
N LEU A 149 17.50 17.18 -9.29
CA LEU A 149 18.73 17.88 -9.58
C LEU A 149 19.64 17.65 -8.38
N GLN A 150 20.48 16.62 -8.46
CA GLN A 150 21.77 16.67 -7.80
C GLN A 150 22.47 17.84 -8.50
N ALA A 151 22.23 19.06 -7.99
CA ALA A 151 23.08 20.19 -8.29
C ALA A 151 24.50 19.65 -8.07
N GLY A 152 25.30 19.69 -9.14
CA GLY A 152 26.63 19.10 -9.13
C GLY A 152 27.41 19.54 -7.89
N LEU A 153 28.24 18.61 -7.41
CA LEU A 153 29.36 18.83 -6.49
C LEU A 153 29.95 20.24 -6.54
#